data_AF-A0A3Q3JV59-F1
#
_entry.id   AF-A0A3Q3JV59-F1
#
_cell.length_a   1.000
_cell.length_b   1.000
_cell.length_c   1.000
_cell.angle_alpha   90.00
_cell.angle_beta   90.00
_cell.angle_gamma   90.00
#
_symmetry.space_group_name_H-M   'P 1'
#
loop_
_entity.id
_entity.type
_entity.pdbx_description
1 polymer ?
#
loop_
_entity_poly.entity_id
_entity_poly.type
_entity_poly.pdbx_seq_one_letter_code
_entity_poly.pdbx_strand_id
1 'polypeptide(L)'
;MDKQAAVVFRNVGQLYFPQTRVECHYSLSSEHQWSSSDWIGIFEMGWSSLKLYYTYTWALVPDGYTEGTSVNCCSLFHGKSSARHFKI
;
A
#
# COMPACT_ATOMS: atom_id res chain seq x y z
N MET A 1 -2.79 -24.87 -9.09
CA MET A 1 -1.81 -24.23 -8.21
C MET A 1 -2.24 -22.79 -8.09
N ASP A 2 -2.70 -22.38 -6.91
CA ASP A 2 -3.21 -21.02 -6.71
C ASP A 2 -2.07 -20.02 -6.86
N LYS A 3 -2.25 -19.01 -7.73
CA LYS A 3 -1.25 -17.96 -7.93
C LYS A 3 -1.13 -17.17 -6.63
N GLN A 4 0.05 -17.18 -6.03
CA GLN A 4 0.30 -16.39 -4.83
C GLN A 4 0.25 -14.89 -5.17
N ALA A 5 -0.38 -14.10 -4.31
CA ALA A 5 -0.41 -12.65 -4.50
C ALA A 5 0.99 -12.07 -4.25
N ALA A 6 1.50 -11.29 -5.19
CA ALA A 6 2.82 -10.67 -5.07
C ALA A 6 2.90 -9.67 -3.91
N VAL A 7 1.76 -9.06 -3.56
CA VAL A 7 1.61 -8.07 -2.48
C VAL A 7 0.40 -8.44 -1.64
N VAL A 8 0.55 -8.43 -0.32
CA VAL A 8 -0.55 -8.66 0.63
C VAL A 8 -0.57 -7.54 1.68
N PHE A 9 -1.65 -6.78 1.73
CA PHE A 9 -1.87 -5.80 2.80
C PHE A 9 -2.20 -6.49 4.12
N ARG A 10 -1.62 -6.01 5.20
CA ARG A 10 -1.68 -6.61 6.53
C ARG A 10 -2.21 -5.60 7.53
N ASN A 11 -2.89 -6.09 8.57
CA ASN A 11 -3.42 -5.25 9.66
C ASN A 11 -4.28 -4.07 9.16
N VAL A 12 -5.06 -4.29 8.11
CA VAL A 12 -5.94 -3.28 7.53
C VAL A 12 -7.12 -3.03 8.47
N GLY A 13 -7.19 -1.81 8.99
CA GLY A 13 -8.29 -1.37 9.83
C GLY A 13 -9.58 -1.18 9.03
N GLN A 14 -10.72 -1.38 9.69
CA GLN A 14 -12.02 -1.11 9.06
C GLN A 14 -12.29 0.40 8.89
N LEU A 15 -11.66 1.22 9.73
CA LEU A 15 -11.82 2.67 9.82
C LEU A 15 -10.47 3.30 10.17
N TYR A 16 -10.15 4.41 9.51
CA TYR A 16 -9.02 5.27 9.85
C TYR A 16 -9.51 6.69 10.12
N PHE A 17 -8.96 7.33 11.15
CA PHE A 17 -9.34 8.69 11.51
C PHE A 17 -8.86 9.68 10.44
N PRO A 18 -9.74 10.55 9.93
CA PRO A 18 -9.33 11.66 9.09
C PRO A 18 -8.25 12.49 9.78
N GLN A 19 -7.28 13.00 9.01
CA GLN A 19 -6.18 13.85 9.49
C GLN A 19 -5.09 13.15 10.33
N THR A 20 -5.22 11.86 10.63
CA THR A 20 -4.14 11.10 11.26
C THR A 20 -3.17 10.53 10.22
N ARG A 21 -1.92 10.30 10.64
CA ARG A 21 -0.98 9.51 9.85
C ARG A 21 -1.49 8.06 9.83
N VAL A 22 -1.59 7.49 8.63
CA VAL A 22 -1.96 6.09 8.49
C VAL A 22 -0.74 5.29 8.04
N GLU A 23 -0.44 4.22 8.79
CA GLU A 23 0.57 3.24 8.42
C GLU A 23 -0.09 2.12 7.62
N CYS A 24 0.38 1.95 6.39
CA CYS A 24 -0.01 0.85 5.52
C CYS A 24 1.05 -0.23 5.59
N HIS A 25 0.71 -1.33 6.27
CA HIS A 25 1.59 -2.50 6.42
C HIS A 25 1.29 -3.50 5.31
N TYR A 26 2.32 -4.01 4.66
CA TYR A 26 2.16 -5.00 3.60
C TYR A 26 3.36 -5.94 3.52
N SER A 27 3.18 -7.11 2.93
CA SER A 27 4.26 -8.04 2.61
C SER A 27 4.40 -8.18 1.10
N LEU A 28 5.64 -8.13 0.63
CA LEU A 28 6.03 -8.49 -0.72
C LEU A 28 6.48 -9.96 -0.73
N SER A 29 5.99 -10.73 -1.69
CA SER A 29 6.45 -12.10 -1.91
C SER A 29 7.81 -12.11 -2.62
N SER A 30 8.49 -13.26 -2.63
CA SER A 30 9.71 -13.48 -3.40
C SER A 30 9.55 -13.30 -4.91
N GLU A 31 8.31 -13.34 -5.44
CA GLU A 31 8.03 -13.14 -6.86
C GLU A 31 7.93 -11.65 -7.24
N HIS A 32 7.83 -10.73 -6.26
CA HIS A 32 7.76 -9.30 -6.55
C HIS A 32 9.13 -8.76 -6.92
N GLN A 33 9.22 -8.12 -8.09
CA GLN A 33 10.41 -7.37 -8.48
C GLN A 33 10.21 -5.90 -8.16
N TRP A 34 11.09 -5.39 -7.30
CA TRP A 34 11.05 -4.02 -6.84
C TRP A 34 11.34 -3.02 -7.98
N SER A 35 10.56 -1.94 -8.09
CA SER A 35 10.81 -0.81 -8.99
C SER A 35 10.76 0.53 -8.27
N SER A 36 11.66 1.46 -8.63
CA SER A 36 11.62 2.85 -8.13
C SER A 36 10.35 3.62 -8.52
N SER A 37 9.55 3.06 -9.42
CA SER A 37 8.22 3.56 -9.77
C SER A 37 7.09 2.85 -9.02
N ASP A 38 7.36 2.00 -8.04
CA ASP A 38 6.33 1.32 -7.25
C ASP A 38 5.65 2.31 -6.29
N TRP A 39 4.33 2.29 -6.24
CA TRP A 39 3.53 3.15 -5.38
C TRP A 39 2.32 2.41 -4.82
N ILE A 40 1.81 2.91 -3.70
CA ILE A 40 0.61 2.40 -3.06
C ILE A 40 -0.45 3.49 -3.14
N GLY A 41 -1.59 3.14 -3.74
CA GLY A 41 -2.74 4.02 -3.88
C GLY A 41 -3.87 3.64 -2.93
N ILE A 42 -4.54 4.65 -2.38
CA ILE A 42 -5.84 4.49 -1.74
C ILE A 42 -6.89 4.85 -2.79
N PHE A 43 -7.85 3.95 -3.02
CA PHE A 43 -8.91 4.12 -4.00
C PHE A 43 -10.28 4.08 -3.32
N GLU A 44 -11.24 4.81 -3.86
CA GLU A 44 -12.64 4.61 -3.47
C GLU A 44 -13.14 3.25 -4.03
N MET A 45 -14.02 2.59 -3.29
CA MET A 45 -14.61 1.32 -3.73
C MET A 45 -15.33 1.50 -5.07
N GLY A 46 -15.13 0.56 -5.99
CA GLY A 46 -15.70 0.65 -7.34
C GLY A 46 -14.89 1.47 -8.33
N TRP A 47 -13.63 1.81 -8.01
CA TRP A 47 -12.70 2.39 -8.97
C TRP A 47 -12.54 1.49 -10.22
N SER A 48 -12.36 2.12 -11.38
CA SER A 48 -12.22 1.43 -12.68
C SER A 48 -10.89 1.75 -13.39
N SER A 49 -10.14 2.72 -12.87
CA SER A 49 -8.86 3.16 -13.45
C SER A 49 -7.87 3.53 -12.36
N LEU A 50 -6.60 3.21 -12.59
CA LEU A 50 -5.50 3.62 -11.70
C LEU A 50 -5.36 5.15 -11.57
N LYS A 51 -5.92 5.93 -12.49
CA LYS A 51 -5.94 7.40 -12.43
C LYS A 51 -6.90 7.95 -11.36
N LEU A 52 -7.81 7.13 -10.84
CA LEU A 52 -8.84 7.51 -9.87
C LEU A 52 -8.39 7.24 -8.41
N TYR A 53 -7.09 7.31 -8.14
CA TYR A 53 -6.60 7.24 -6.76
C TYR A 53 -7.10 8.47 -5.97
N TYR A 54 -7.51 8.26 -4.72
CA TYR A 54 -7.80 9.34 -3.78
C TYR A 54 -6.49 9.99 -3.32
N THR A 55 -5.50 9.18 -2.96
CA THR A 55 -4.13 9.60 -2.67
C THR A 55 -3.18 8.44 -2.92
N TYR A 56 -1.89 8.74 -3.03
CA TYR A 56 -0.85 7.72 -3.15
C TYR A 56 0.38 8.10 -2.32
N THR A 57 1.26 7.12 -2.12
CA THR A 57 2.62 7.31 -1.63
C THR A 57 3.56 6.38 -2.40
N TRP A 58 4.80 6.79 -2.59
CA TRP A 58 5.80 5.92 -3.20
C TRP A 58 6.17 4.80 -2.23
N ALA A 59 6.28 3.58 -2.73
CA ALA A 59 6.85 2.49 -1.96
C ALA A 59 8.34 2.76 -1.78
N LEU A 60 8.87 2.54 -0.58
CA LEU A 60 10.30 2.66 -0.32
C LEU A 60 10.95 1.29 -0.41
N VAL A 61 12.16 1.23 -0.97
CA VAL A 61 12.95 0.00 -1.00
C VAL A 61 13.24 -0.36 0.45
N PRO A 62 12.92 -1.59 0.90
CA PRO A 62 13.32 -2.03 2.22
C PRO A 62 14.85 -2.04 2.34
N ASP A 63 15.36 -1.60 3.49
CA ASP A 63 16.79 -1.71 3.77
C ASP A 63 17.23 -3.16 3.67
N GLY A 64 18.25 -3.43 2.85
CA GLY A 64 18.76 -4.78 2.62
C GLY A 64 17.91 -5.64 1.68
N TYR A 65 17.02 -5.05 0.86
CA TYR A 65 16.27 -5.78 -0.16
C TYR A 65 17.20 -6.65 -1.02
N THR A 66 16.84 -7.93 -1.09
CA THR A 66 17.49 -8.93 -1.94
C THR A 66 16.42 -9.56 -2.83
N GLU A 67 16.67 -9.63 -4.13
CA GLU A 67 15.74 -10.25 -5.08
C GLU A 67 15.44 -11.70 -4.69
N GLY A 68 14.19 -12.12 -4.83
CA GLY A 68 13.74 -13.46 -4.45
C GLY A 68 13.46 -13.64 -2.95
N THR A 69 13.51 -12.58 -2.14
CA THR A 69 13.14 -12.63 -0.71
C THR A 69 11.75 -12.08 -0.46
N SER A 70 11.06 -12.64 0.54
CA SER A 70 9.81 -12.04 1.04
C SER A 70 10.13 -11.07 2.16
N VAL A 71 9.48 -9.90 2.14
CA VAL A 71 9.79 -8.80 3.07
C VAL A 71 8.52 -8.10 3.53
N ASN A 72 8.50 -7.67 4.80
CA ASN A 72 7.45 -6.80 5.32
C ASN A 72 7.87 -5.34 5.15
N CYS A 73 6.92 -4.53 4.70
CA CYS A 73 7.11 -3.12 4.40
C CYS A 73 6.05 -2.28 5.11
N CYS A 74 6.35 -1.00 5.30
CA CYS A 74 5.42 -0.03 5.86
C CYS A 74 5.50 1.27 5.06
N SER A 75 4.37 1.68 4.50
CA SER A 75 4.22 2.98 3.83
C SER A 75 3.38 3.92 4.67
N LEU A 76 3.69 5.20 4.59
CA LEU A 76 3.01 6.24 5.36
C LEU A 76 2.13 7.07 4.45
N PHE A 77 0.86 7.20 4.83
CA PHE A 77 -0.07 8.16 4.26
C PHE A 77 -0.27 9.30 5.23
N HIS A 78 -0.13 10.53 4.75
CA HIS A 78 -0.47 11.72 5.52
C HIS A 78 -1.94 12.07 5.27
N GLY A 79 -2.70 12.26 6.35
CA GLY A 79 -4.09 12.67 6.25
C GLY A 79 -4.20 14.02 5.54
N LYS A 80 -5.00 14.10 4.48
CA LYS A 80 -5.40 15.38 3.88
C LYS A 80 -6.58 15.94 4.68
N SER A 81 -6.69 17.26 4.78
CA SER A 81 -7.64 17.97 5.65
C SER A 81 -9.13 17.77 5.33
N SER A 82 -9.49 16.93 4.37
CA SER A 82 -10.88 16.64 3.98
C SER A 82 -11.39 15.42 4.73
N ALA A 83 -12.37 15.63 5.61
CA ALA A 83 -12.99 14.62 6.45
C ALA A 83 -13.78 13.60 5.61
N ARG A 84 -13.12 12.53 5.18
CA ARG A 84 -13.76 11.32 4.67
C ARG A 84 -13.11 10.11 5.34
N HIS A 85 -13.93 9.14 5.73
CA HIS A 85 -13.46 7.86 6.24
C HIS A 85 -13.00 7.03 5.04
N PHE A 86 -11.76 6.58 5.06
CA PHE A 86 -11.21 5.72 4.01
C PHE A 86 -10.92 4.33 4.58
N LYS A 87 -11.10 3.31 3.73
CA LYS A 87 -10.46 2.01 3.92
C LYS A 87 -9.20 2.04 3.07
N ILE A 88 -8.09 1.56 3.64
CA ILE A 88 -6.90 1.18 2.87
C ILE A 88 -7.16 -0.19 2.26
#